data_AF-A0A0A5G1W8-F1
#
_entry.id   AF-A0A0A5G1W8-F1
#
_cell.length_a   1.000
_cell.length_b   1.000
_cell.length_c   1.000
_cell.angle_alpha   90.00
_cell.angle_beta   90.00
_cell.angle_gamma   90.00
#
_symmetry.space_group_name_H-M   'P 1'
#
loop_
_entity.id
_entity.type
_entity.pdbx_description
1 polymer ?
#
loop_
_entity_poly.entity_id
_entity_poly.type
_entity_poly.pdbx_seq_one_letter_code
_entity_poly.pdbx_strand_id
1 'polypeptide(L)'
;MFLSEAWEKYYVDKKIEGYSLLTLKTYCLQFNMLVKYFGDVNTEEVVIDHLKSYLVEVGGHLKPSSLGNKVRFLRSFFKWLHEEGVINENPAKKLKEPKVGKRIPKFLTEMEIEQLRDSCLTSMEKALFEFFIQLGVVSER
;
A
#
# COMPACT_ATOMS: atom_id res chain seq x y z
N MET A 1 2.40 16.13 19.85
CA MET A 1 2.49 14.67 20.15
C MET A 1 3.62 14.11 19.30
N PHE A 2 4.41 13.16 19.80
CA PHE A 2 5.47 12.57 18.97
C PHE A 2 4.90 11.61 17.92
N LEU A 3 5.62 11.37 16.82
CA LEU A 3 5.18 10.48 15.75
C LEU A 3 4.96 9.05 16.26
N SER A 4 5.83 8.55 17.15
CA SER A 4 5.71 7.23 17.77
C SER A 4 4.41 7.07 18.56
N GLU A 5 4.10 8.02 19.45
CA GLU A 5 2.87 8.05 20.25
C GLU A 5 1.62 8.17 19.36
N ALA A 6 1.70 8.99 18.31
CA ALA A 6 0.62 9.14 17.34
C ALA A 6 0.32 7.82 16.61
N TRP A 7 1.36 7.08 16.26
CA TRP A 7 1.23 5.81 15.55
C TRP A 7 0.56 4.73 16.41
N GLU A 8 0.88 4.64 17.70
CA GLU A 8 0.25 3.68 18.59
C GLU A 8 -1.26 3.89 18.67
N LYS A 9 -1.69 5.14 18.84
CA LYS A 9 -3.12 5.50 18.84
C LYS A 9 -3.77 5.21 17.49
N TYR A 10 -3.16 5.65 16.40
CA TYR A 10 -3.64 5.38 15.05
C TYR A 10 -3.80 3.88 14.77
N TYR A 11 -2.84 3.06 15.19
CA TYR A 11 -2.86 1.62 15.00
C TYR A 11 -4.04 0.97 15.71
N VAL A 12 -4.30 1.37 16.96
CA VAL A 12 -5.44 0.87 17.75
C VAL A 12 -6.76 1.23 17.07
N ASP A 13 -6.91 2.49 16.64
CA ASP A 13 -8.13 2.95 15.97
C ASP A 13 -8.39 2.20 14.66
N LYS A 14 -7.36 2.04 13.82
CA LYS A 14 -7.50 1.28 12.56
C LYS A 14 -7.78 -0.19 12.78
N LYS A 15 -7.32 -0.77 13.89
CA LYS A 15 -7.68 -2.13 14.29
C LYS A 15 -9.15 -2.22 14.71
N ILE A 16 -9.67 -1.22 15.42
CA ILE A 16 -11.09 -1.14 15.80
C ILE A 16 -11.99 -0.93 14.58
N GLU A 17 -11.55 -0.12 13.60
CA GLU A 17 -12.24 0.08 12.32
C GLU A 17 -12.28 -1.18 11.42
N GLY A 18 -11.63 -2.28 11.82
CA GLY A 18 -11.68 -3.55 11.10
C GLY A 18 -10.71 -3.66 9.91
N TYR A 19 -9.62 -2.89 9.92
CA TYR A 19 -8.60 -3.03 8.88
C TYR A 19 -7.97 -4.43 8.91
N SER A 20 -7.72 -5.00 7.72
CA SER A 20 -7.05 -6.30 7.62
C SER A 20 -5.65 -6.27 8.27
N LEU A 21 -5.23 -7.40 8.84
CA LEU A 21 -3.89 -7.54 9.42
C LEU A 21 -2.78 -7.24 8.41
N LEU A 22 -3.00 -7.57 7.12
CA LEU A 22 -2.07 -7.27 6.05
C LEU A 22 -1.94 -5.76 5.80
N THR A 23 -3.06 -5.04 5.84
CA THR A 23 -3.07 -3.58 5.70
C THR A 23 -2.33 -2.93 6.88
N LEU A 24 -2.60 -3.37 8.10
CA LEU A 24 -1.93 -2.86 9.30
C LEU A 24 -0.41 -3.14 9.28
N LYS A 25 0.01 -4.34 8.88
CA LYS A 25 1.44 -4.66 8.67
C LYS A 25 2.07 -3.75 7.63
N THR A 26 1.38 -3.53 6.52
CA THR A 26 1.85 -2.62 5.47
C THR A 26 2.00 -1.21 6.00
N TYR A 27 1.02 -0.70 6.73
CA TYR A 27 1.05 0.64 7.31
C TYR A 27 2.15 0.79 8.36
N CYS A 28 2.37 -0.24 9.19
CA CYS A 28 3.49 -0.28 10.14
C CYS A 28 4.84 -0.16 9.43
N LEU A 29 5.03 -0.91 8.33
CA LEU A 29 6.25 -0.78 7.52
C LEU A 29 6.39 0.65 6.96
N GLN A 30 5.30 1.26 6.48
CA GLN A 30 5.33 2.63 5.98
C GLN A 30 5.67 3.65 7.06
N PHE A 31 5.11 3.48 8.26
CA PHE A 31 5.41 4.31 9.42
C PHE A 31 6.87 4.18 9.85
N ASN A 32 7.41 2.96 9.93
CA ASN A 32 8.80 2.76 10.30
C ASN A 32 9.77 3.42 9.31
N MET A 33 9.45 3.40 8.01
CA MET A 33 10.22 4.15 7.01
C MET A 33 10.11 5.66 7.17
N LEU A 34 8.95 6.16 7.58
CA LEU A 34 8.72 7.57 7.86
C LEU A 34 9.59 8.04 9.04
N VAL A 35 9.51 7.33 10.17
CA VAL A 35 10.29 7.64 11.39
C VAL A 35 11.77 7.47 11.14
N LYS A 36 12.19 6.49 10.32
CA LYS A 36 13.60 6.36 9.94
C LYS A 36 14.14 7.60 9.20
N TYR A 37 13.30 8.28 8.43
CA TYR A 37 13.69 9.47 7.67
C TYR A 37 13.62 10.75 8.51
N PHE A 38 12.53 10.96 9.25
CA PHE A 38 12.33 12.19 10.03
C PHE A 38 12.90 12.14 11.45
N GLY A 39 13.13 10.95 11.99
CA GLY A 39 13.24 10.75 13.43
C GLY A 39 11.87 10.75 14.11
N ASP A 40 11.90 10.63 15.44
CA ASP A 40 10.70 10.77 16.26
C ASP A 40 10.49 12.25 16.62
N VAL A 41 9.92 12.99 15.68
CA VAL A 41 9.65 14.43 15.80
C VAL A 41 8.22 14.70 16.24
N ASN A 42 7.93 15.94 16.64
CA ASN A 42 6.56 16.34 16.93
C ASN A 42 5.73 16.37 15.63
N THR A 43 4.50 15.85 15.69
CA THR A 43 3.56 15.83 14.56
C THR A 43 3.30 17.21 13.94
N GLU A 44 3.40 18.28 14.72
CA GLU A 44 3.21 19.66 14.25
C GLU A 44 4.38 20.22 13.44
N GLU A 45 5.59 19.65 13.59
CA GLU A 45 6.79 20.09 12.85
C GLU A 45 6.80 19.59 11.40
N VAL A 46 5.95 18.60 11.10
CA VAL A 46 5.90 17.99 9.77
C VAL A 46 5.04 18.84 8.82
N VAL A 47 5.71 19.66 8.00
CA VAL A 47 5.06 20.44 6.94
C VAL A 47 5.02 19.71 5.60
N ILE A 48 4.23 20.21 4.66
CA ILE A 48 4.07 19.61 3.33
C ILE A 48 5.40 19.41 2.58
N ASP A 49 6.34 20.35 2.70
CA ASP A 49 7.60 20.29 1.96
C ASP A 49 8.52 19.20 2.53
N HIS A 50 8.46 18.93 3.84
CA HIS A 50 9.11 17.78 4.45
C HIS A 50 8.60 16.47 3.82
N LEU A 51 7.27 16.32 3.70
CA LEU A 51 6.66 15.13 3.09
C LEU A 51 7.04 14.96 1.61
N LYS A 52 7.13 16.06 0.85
CA LYS A 52 7.60 16.00 -0.54
C LYS A 52 9.05 15.55 -0.64
N SER A 53 9.94 16.10 0.19
CA SER A 53 11.35 15.71 0.24
C SER A 53 11.50 14.23 0.57
N TYR A 54 10.75 13.73 1.56
CA TYR A 54 10.70 12.30 1.88
C TYR A 54 10.25 11.44 0.68
N LEU A 55 9.19 11.85 -0.02
CA LEU A 55 8.69 11.12 -1.18
C LEU A 55 9.66 11.14 -2.38
N VAL A 56 10.46 12.19 -2.53
CA VAL A 56 11.52 12.27 -3.56
C VAL A 56 12.66 11.32 -3.21
N GLU A 57 13.15 11.37 -1.96
CA GLU A 57 14.25 10.53 -1.48
C GLU A 57 13.90 9.03 -1.64
N VAL A 58 12.73 8.64 -1.14
CA VAL A 58 12.31 7.24 -1.18
C VAL A 58 11.80 6.84 -2.56
N GLY A 59 11.32 7.81 -3.35
CA GLY A 59 10.72 7.56 -4.67
C GLY A 59 11.70 7.25 -5.78
N GLY A 60 12.99 7.60 -5.65
CA GLY A 60 13.97 7.54 -6.74
C GLY A 60 14.13 6.18 -7.43
N HIS A 61 13.83 5.08 -6.73
CA HIS A 61 13.94 3.70 -7.23
C HIS A 61 12.61 2.93 -7.23
N LEU A 62 11.50 3.60 -6.88
CA LEU A 62 10.20 2.94 -6.71
C LEU A 62 9.34 3.04 -7.96
N LYS A 63 8.56 1.97 -8.21
CA LYS A 63 7.49 2.01 -9.20
C LYS A 63 6.43 3.06 -8.78
N PRO A 64 5.75 3.72 -9.74
CA PRO A 64 4.70 4.70 -9.44
C PRO A 64 3.60 4.17 -8.52
N SER A 65 3.24 2.88 -8.64
CA SER A 65 2.28 2.21 -7.76
C SER A 65 2.76 2.11 -6.32
N SER A 66 4.03 1.75 -6.11
CA SER A 66 4.63 1.68 -4.77
C SER A 66 4.69 3.05 -4.11
N LEU A 67 5.10 4.08 -4.87
CA LEU A 67 5.10 5.45 -4.38
C LEU A 67 3.68 5.96 -4.08
N GLY A 68 2.69 5.59 -4.91
CA GLY A 68 1.27 5.86 -4.65
C GLY A 68 0.77 5.26 -3.33
N ASN A 69 1.18 4.03 -3.00
CA ASN A 69 0.85 3.41 -1.72
C ASN A 69 1.42 4.18 -0.52
N LYS A 70 2.64 4.74 -0.66
CA LYS A 70 3.23 5.61 0.37
C LYS A 70 2.40 6.88 0.55
N VAL A 71 2.01 7.53 -0.53
CA VAL A 71 1.16 8.73 -0.50
C VAL A 71 -0.19 8.44 0.16
N ARG A 72 -0.81 7.28 -0.11
CA ARG A 72 -2.07 6.86 0.53
C ARG A 72 -1.93 6.69 2.04
N PHE A 73 -0.85 6.05 2.48
CA PHE A 73 -0.54 5.92 3.90
C PHE A 73 -0.40 7.31 4.56
N LEU A 74 0.43 8.19 3.99
CA LEU A 74 0.63 9.55 4.52
C LEU A 74 -0.70 10.32 4.62
N ARG A 75 -1.51 10.28 3.56
CA ARG A 75 -2.82 10.93 3.55
C ARG A 75 -3.74 10.36 4.63
N SER A 76 -3.75 9.05 4.83
CA SER A 76 -4.58 8.41 5.87
C SER A 76 -4.12 8.78 7.28
N PHE A 77 -2.82 8.73 7.55
CA PHE A 77 -2.25 9.00 8.86
C PHE A 77 -2.40 10.47 9.27
N PHE A 78 -2.00 11.42 8.40
CA PHE A 78 -2.14 12.85 8.70
C PHE A 78 -3.58 13.36 8.63
N LYS A 79 -4.48 12.65 7.94
CA LYS A 79 -5.92 12.90 8.04
C LYS A 79 -6.42 12.55 9.43
N TRP A 80 -6.10 11.36 9.93
CA TRP A 80 -6.50 10.94 11.29
C TRP A 80 -5.94 11.90 12.35
N LEU A 81 -4.66 12.30 12.25
CA LEU A 81 -4.07 13.29 13.16
C LEU A 81 -4.86 14.60 13.23
N HIS A 82 -5.35 15.07 12.09
CA HIS A 82 -6.15 16.28 12.02
C HIS A 82 -7.58 16.06 12.55
N GLU A 83 -8.19 14.91 12.28
CA GLU A 83 -9.53 14.56 12.77
C GLU A 83 -9.56 14.41 14.30
N GLU A 84 -8.49 13.87 14.89
CA GLU A 84 -8.30 13.74 16.35
C GLU A 84 -7.83 15.04 17.03
N GLY A 85 -7.68 16.14 16.27
CA GLY A 85 -7.25 17.44 16.81
C GLY A 85 -5.80 17.48 17.29
N VAL A 86 -4.96 16.53 16.87
CA VAL A 86 -3.53 16.48 17.21
C VAL A 86 -2.74 17.53 16.44
N ILE A 87 -3.16 17.82 15.21
CA ILE A 87 -2.58 18.86 14.36
C ILE A 87 -3.70 19.78 13.86
N ASN A 88 -3.41 21.08 13.76
CA ASN A 88 -4.37 22.07 13.30
C ASN A 88 -4.63 22.00 11.79
N GLU A 89 -3.63 21.61 11.00
CA GLU A 89 -3.73 21.48 9.55
C GLU A 89 -3.15 20.16 9.07
N ASN A 90 -3.77 19.56 8.05
CA ASN A 90 -3.28 18.32 7.44
C ASN A 90 -2.22 18.62 6.35
N PRO A 91 -0.92 18.36 6.58
CA PRO A 91 0.15 18.62 5.61
C PRO A 91 0.07 17.71 4.38
N ALA A 92 -0.53 16.53 4.51
CA ALA A 92 -0.66 15.54 3.44
C ALA A 92 -1.85 15.80 2.51
N LYS A 93 -2.74 16.77 2.82
CA LYS A 93 -3.99 17.02 2.08
C LYS A 93 -3.77 17.30 0.59
N LYS A 94 -2.67 17.97 0.24
CA LYS A 94 -2.32 18.37 -1.13
C LYS A 94 -1.36 17.39 -1.83
N LEU A 95 -0.98 16.28 -1.20
CA LEU A 95 -0.11 15.28 -1.84
C LEU A 95 -0.87 14.58 -2.98
N LYS A 96 -0.27 14.61 -4.16
CA LYS A 96 -0.81 13.94 -5.36
C LYS A 96 -0.17 12.57 -5.52
N GLU A 97 -0.99 11.56 -5.79
CA GLU A 97 -0.49 10.25 -6.17
C GLU A 97 0.20 10.33 -7.53
N PRO A 98 1.31 9.59 -7.74
CA PRO A 98 1.93 9.47 -9.05
C PRO A 98 0.92 8.91 -10.06
N LYS A 99 0.99 9.38 -11.32
CA LYS A 99 0.18 8.79 -12.39
C LYS A 99 0.63 7.35 -12.61
N VAL A 100 -0.16 6.40 -12.12
CA VAL A 100 0.03 4.99 -12.44
C VAL A 100 -0.52 4.76 -13.85
N GLY A 101 0.34 4.39 -14.79
CA GLY A 101 -0.10 4.00 -16.13
C GLY A 101 -1.10 2.84 -16.04
N LYS A 102 -2.06 2.78 -16.98
CA LYS A 102 -2.99 1.64 -17.05
C LYS A 102 -2.18 0.36 -17.26
N ARG A 103 -2.21 -0.55 -16.29
CA ARG A 103 -1.66 -1.89 -16.47
C ARG A 103 -2.61 -2.65 -17.38
N ILE A 104 -2.20 -2.91 -18.60
CA ILE A 104 -2.92 -3.82 -19.49
C ILE A 104 -2.71 -5.23 -18.90
N PRO A 105 -3.78 -5.93 -18.49
CA PRO A 105 -3.65 -7.33 -18.09
C PRO A 105 -3.02 -8.11 -19.24
N LYS A 106 -2.04 -8.96 -18.93
CA LYS A 106 -1.55 -9.92 -19.91
C LYS A 106 -2.55 -11.06 -19.95
N PHE A 107 -3.10 -11.32 -21.12
CA PHE A 107 -3.94 -12.48 -21.37
C PHE A 107 -3.06 -13.60 -21.93
N LEU A 108 -3.40 -14.83 -21.58
CA LEU A 108 -2.78 -16.00 -22.19
C LEU A 108 -3.39 -16.20 -23.58
N THR A 109 -2.54 -16.46 -24.57
CA THR A 109 -2.95 -16.94 -25.88
C THR A 109 -3.41 -18.39 -25.79
N GLU A 110 -4.18 -18.87 -26.78
CA GLU A 110 -4.62 -20.26 -26.86
C GLU A 110 -3.44 -21.25 -26.82
N MET A 111 -2.33 -20.90 -27.48
CA MET A 111 -1.10 -21.69 -27.44
C MET A 111 -0.46 -21.72 -26.05
N GLU A 112 -0.43 -20.59 -25.33
CA GLU A 112 0.10 -20.55 -23.95
C GLU A 112 -0.80 -21.33 -22.97
N ILE A 113 -2.11 -21.35 -23.20
CA ILE A 113 -3.06 -22.18 -22.42
C ILE A 113 -2.73 -23.66 -22.62
N GLU A 114 -2.53 -24.11 -23.87
CA GLU A 114 -2.18 -25.51 -24.13
C GLU A 114 -0.80 -25.89 -23.59
N GLN A 115 0.19 -25.01 -23.69
CA GLN A 115 1.50 -25.25 -23.08
C GLN A 115 1.41 -25.41 -21.55
N LEU A 116 0.57 -24.62 -20.89
CA LEU A 116 0.32 -24.74 -19.45
C LEU A 116 -0.42 -26.05 -19.11
N ARG A 117 -1.41 -26.43 -19.91
CA ARG A 117 -2.14 -27.71 -19.78
C ARG A 117 -1.19 -28.90 -19.86
N ASP A 118 -0.28 -28.90 -20.84
CA ASP A 118 0.71 -29.97 -21.04
C ASP A 118 1.75 -30.03 -19.91
N SER A 119 2.06 -28.88 -19.29
CA SER A 119 2.99 -28.82 -18.16
C SER A 119 2.45 -29.37 -16.84
N CYS A 120 1.14 -29.61 -16.73
CA CYS A 120 0.52 -30.18 -15.53
C CYS A 120 0.89 -31.67 -15.39
N LEU A 121 1.54 -32.04 -14.29
CA LEU A 121 2.09 -33.36 -14.06
C LEU A 121 1.07 -34.33 -13.46
N THR A 122 0.16 -33.80 -12.63
CA THR A 122 -0.85 -34.63 -11.94
C THR A 122 -2.25 -34.43 -12.52
N SER A 123 -3.11 -35.42 -12.31
CA SER A 123 -4.54 -35.31 -12.66
C SER A 123 -5.24 -34.19 -11.88
N MET A 124 -4.81 -33.92 -10.65
CA MET A 124 -5.32 -32.81 -9.83
C MET A 124 -4.92 -31.45 -10.40
N GLU A 125 -3.67 -31.28 -10.82
CA GLU A 125 -3.20 -30.04 -11.47
C GLU A 125 -3.97 -29.76 -12.76
N LYS A 126 -4.16 -30.78 -13.61
CA LYS A 126 -4.96 -30.65 -14.84
C LYS A 126 -6.41 -30.26 -14.55
N ALA A 127 -7.04 -30.91 -13.58
CA ALA A 127 -8.42 -30.59 -13.20
C ALA A 127 -8.56 -29.17 -12.63
N LEU A 128 -7.62 -28.74 -11.79
CA LEU A 128 -7.57 -27.37 -11.27
C LEU A 128 -7.34 -26.34 -12.39
N PHE A 129 -6.44 -26.62 -13.31
CA PHE A 129 -6.17 -25.75 -14.46
C PHE A 129 -7.43 -25.56 -15.32
N GLU A 130 -8.13 -26.65 -15.69
CA GLU A 130 -9.40 -26.57 -16.42
C GLU A 130 -10.46 -25.77 -15.66
N PHE A 131 -10.58 -26.02 -14.36
CA PHE A 131 -11.52 -25.31 -13.50
C PHE A 131 -11.25 -23.80 -13.49
N PHE A 132 -9.99 -23.38 -13.36
CA PHE A 132 -9.60 -21.97 -13.38
C PHE A 132 -9.89 -21.30 -14.73
N ILE A 133 -9.59 -21.97 -15.85
CA ILE A 133 -9.80 -21.42 -17.18
C ILE A 133 -11.28 -21.34 -17.54
N GLN A 134 -12.07 -22.38 -17.24
CA GLN A 134 -13.48 -22.44 -17.64
C GLN A 134 -14.39 -21.56 -16.79
N LEU A 135 -14.15 -21.46 -15.48
CA LEU A 135 -15.00 -20.69 -14.56
C LEU A 135 -14.49 -19.28 -14.29
N GLY A 136 -13.26 -18.96 -14.69
CA GLY A 136 -12.67 -17.64 -14.47
C GLY A 136 -12.47 -17.28 -12.99
N VAL A 137 -12.36 -18.29 -12.13
CA VAL A 137 -12.16 -18.09 -10.68
C VAL A 137 -10.73 -17.64 -10.39
N VAL A 138 -10.57 -16.78 -9.40
CA VAL A 138 -9.28 -16.19 -9.00
C VAL A 138 -8.78 -16.87 -7.73
N SER A 139 -7.49 -17.19 -7.68
CA SER A 139 -6.85 -17.65 -6.44
C SER A 139 -6.92 -16.55 -5.37
N GLU A 140 -7.49 -16.87 -4.21
CA GLU A 140 -7.26 -16.09 -3.00
C GLU A 140 -5.77 -16.19 -2.62
N ARG A 141 -5.17 -15.06 -2.22
CA ARG A 141 -3.79 -14.97 -1.73
C ARG A 141 -3.78 -14.26 -0.39
#